data_AF-A0A8B0SG35-F1
#
_entry.id   AF-A0A8B0SG35-F1
#
_cell.length_a   1.000
_cell.length_b   1.000
_cell.length_c   1.000
_cell.angle_alpha   90.00
_cell.angle_beta   90.00
_cell.angle_gamma   90.00
#
_symmetry.space_group_name_H-M   'P 1'
#
loop_
_entity.id
_entity.type
_entity.pdbx_description
1 polymer ?
#
loop_
_entity_poly.entity_id
_entity_poly.type
_entity_poly.pdbx_seq_one_letter_code
_entity_poly.pdbx_strand_id
1 'polypeptide(L)'
;MLLYPASTQSLLDEATTFTGRGFDIVFDANSPVDSSVRMGGREGRDHHEIVLRQPGDENNYLIAWQAAFVLHQYRTPETERTNLQPNAAYLASVKNELLSMHPSIPLSQREAFTDHVIGGVLTQLRSVPVGLLIDIQLHREYAELHAVQQKSLTQQVVEHIACLQLTPEMFPRTLVRANQVMNAAQALLVAELFDMQGLFDPYRTVGMEAAAALLLEPCMQQIFDGTTDRALIDSWARNLGMEKWYRWV
;
A
#
# COMPACT_ATOMS: atom_id res chain seq x y z
N MET A 1 -8.86 7.67 -31.43
CA MET A 1 -9.49 8.35 -30.27
C MET A 1 -8.90 7.65 -29.05
N LEU A 2 -8.23 8.38 -28.15
CA LEU A 2 -7.68 7.76 -26.95
C LEU A 2 -8.85 7.37 -26.03
N LEU A 3 -8.78 6.18 -25.43
CA LEU A 3 -9.83 5.66 -24.54
C LEU A 3 -9.76 6.32 -23.15
N TYR A 4 -8.62 6.91 -22.81
CA TYR A 4 -8.29 7.52 -21.53
C TYR A 4 -7.69 8.93 -21.70
N PRO A 5 -7.64 9.75 -20.63
CA PRO A 5 -6.87 11.00 -20.61
C PRO A 5 -5.40 10.76 -21.00
N ALA A 6 -4.72 11.81 -21.49
CA ALA A 6 -3.38 11.69 -22.03
C ALA A 6 -2.38 11.15 -21.00
N SER A 7 -2.49 11.60 -19.75
CA SER A 7 -1.69 11.14 -18.61
C SER A 7 -1.83 9.64 -18.32
N THR A 8 -3.06 9.11 -18.36
CA THR A 8 -3.31 7.69 -18.13
C THR A 8 -2.83 6.86 -19.32
N GLN A 9 -3.09 7.33 -20.54
CA GLN A 9 -2.67 6.63 -21.75
C GLN A 9 -1.15 6.54 -21.84
N SER A 10 -0.41 7.60 -21.52
CA SER A 10 1.06 7.57 -21.59
C SER A 10 1.67 6.52 -20.68
N LEU A 11 1.13 6.35 -19.47
CA LEU A 11 1.59 5.33 -18.53
C LEU A 11 1.27 3.91 -19.01
N LEU A 12 0.07 3.71 -19.57
CA LEU A 12 -0.30 2.42 -20.17
C LEU A 12 0.60 2.07 -21.36
N ASP A 13 0.90 3.05 -22.22
CA ASP A 13 1.75 2.88 -23.40
C ASP A 13 3.21 2.60 -23.01
N GLU A 14 3.73 3.35 -22.02
CA GLU A 14 5.08 3.15 -21.49
C GLU A 14 5.21 1.75 -20.85
N ALA A 15 4.27 1.38 -19.97
CA ALA A 15 4.26 0.06 -19.36
C ALA A 15 4.10 -1.04 -20.42
N THR A 16 3.23 -0.86 -21.41
CA THR A 16 3.05 -1.82 -22.51
C THR A 16 4.34 -2.00 -23.30
N THR A 17 5.01 -0.90 -23.63
CA THR A 17 6.30 -0.90 -24.34
C THR A 17 7.38 -1.61 -23.53
N PHE A 18 7.44 -1.35 -22.22
CA PHE A 18 8.45 -1.92 -21.34
C PHE A 18 8.22 -3.41 -21.06
N THR A 19 6.97 -3.82 -20.83
CA THR A 19 6.65 -5.22 -20.48
C THR A 19 6.36 -6.10 -21.69
N GLY A 20 6.13 -5.51 -22.86
CA GLY A 20 5.69 -6.20 -24.07
C GLY A 20 4.27 -6.75 -23.98
N ARG A 21 3.42 -6.20 -23.10
CA ARG A 21 2.09 -6.72 -22.77
C ARG A 21 1.11 -5.57 -22.56
N GLY A 22 -0.05 -5.65 -23.19
CA GLY A 22 -1.12 -4.65 -23.04
C GLY A 22 -1.87 -4.76 -21.72
N PHE A 23 -2.94 -3.97 -21.60
CA PHE A 23 -3.80 -3.91 -20.42
C PHE A 23 -5.26 -4.15 -20.77
N ASP A 24 -5.90 -5.03 -20.02
CA ASP A 24 -7.35 -5.20 -20.00
C ASP A 24 -7.90 -4.52 -18.72
N ILE A 25 -8.93 -3.69 -18.86
CA ILE A 25 -9.62 -3.08 -17.72
C ILE A 25 -10.92 -3.84 -17.48
N VAL A 26 -11.10 -4.36 -16.28
CA VAL A 26 -12.29 -5.14 -15.90
C VAL A 26 -12.87 -4.61 -14.59
N PHE A 27 -14.17 -4.88 -14.38
CA PHE A 27 -14.88 -4.49 -13.17
C PHE A 27 -15.26 -5.71 -12.33
N ASP A 28 -15.01 -5.66 -11.03
CA ASP A 28 -15.46 -6.66 -10.06
C ASP A 28 -16.00 -5.97 -8.80
N ALA A 29 -17.33 -5.89 -8.71
CA ALA A 29 -18.03 -5.28 -7.58
C ALA A 29 -17.79 -5.99 -6.24
N ASN A 30 -17.27 -7.22 -6.25
CA ASN A 30 -16.93 -7.97 -5.05
C ASN A 30 -15.46 -7.80 -4.64
N SER A 31 -14.67 -7.01 -5.39
CA SER A 31 -13.28 -6.73 -5.05
C SER A 31 -13.20 -6.07 -3.66
N PRO A 32 -12.34 -6.55 -2.75
CA PRO A 32 -12.17 -5.97 -1.42
C PRO A 32 -11.41 -4.63 -1.44
N VAL A 33 -10.85 -4.25 -2.58
CA VAL A 33 -10.06 -3.02 -2.79
C VAL A 33 -10.59 -2.26 -4.02
N ASP A 34 -10.29 -0.95 -4.13
CA ASP A 34 -10.78 -0.11 -5.23
C ASP A 34 -10.17 -0.49 -6.56
N SER A 35 -8.88 -0.85 -6.54
CA SER A 35 -8.18 -1.34 -7.70
C SER A 35 -7.13 -2.38 -7.32
N SER A 36 -6.88 -3.30 -8.26
CA SER A 36 -5.75 -4.22 -8.20
C SER A 36 -5.29 -4.54 -9.62
N VAL A 37 -4.11 -5.16 -9.75
CA VAL A 37 -3.60 -5.62 -11.04
C VAL A 37 -3.16 -7.08 -10.98
N ARG A 38 -3.53 -7.85 -11.99
CA ARG A 38 -3.03 -9.20 -12.26
C ARG A 38 -2.02 -9.10 -13.39
N MET A 39 -0.75 -9.39 -13.08
CA MET A 39 0.36 -9.23 -14.04
C MET A 39 0.27 -10.26 -15.18
N GLY A 40 0.43 -9.79 -16.41
CA GLY A 40 0.55 -10.65 -17.60
C GLY A 40 1.82 -11.51 -17.56
N GLY A 41 1.77 -12.66 -18.23
CA GLY A 41 2.81 -13.69 -18.18
C GLY A 41 2.77 -14.59 -16.94
N ARG A 42 1.82 -14.36 -16.03
CA ARG A 42 1.52 -15.22 -14.88
C ARG A 42 0.20 -15.92 -15.10
N GLU A 43 0.06 -17.13 -14.57
CA GLU A 43 -1.21 -17.88 -14.59
C GLU A 43 -1.80 -18.06 -16.01
N GLY A 44 -0.95 -18.09 -17.03
CA GLY A 44 -1.37 -18.22 -18.43
C GLY A 44 -1.95 -16.95 -19.06
N ARG A 45 -1.78 -15.78 -18.43
CA ARG A 45 -2.37 -14.53 -18.89
C ARG A 45 -1.52 -13.81 -19.94
N ASP A 46 -2.13 -13.34 -21.03
CA ASP A 46 -1.44 -12.61 -22.09
C ASP A 46 -1.22 -11.13 -21.76
N HIS A 47 -2.27 -10.44 -21.30
CA HIS A 47 -2.26 -9.03 -20.92
C HIS A 47 -2.20 -8.83 -19.40
N HIS A 48 -1.78 -7.66 -18.93
CA HIS A 48 -2.07 -7.25 -17.55
C HIS A 48 -3.56 -7.00 -17.40
N GLU A 49 -4.16 -7.36 -16.28
CA GLU A 49 -5.57 -7.07 -16.01
C GLU A 49 -5.69 -6.15 -14.81
N ILE A 50 -6.13 -4.91 -15.06
CA ILE A 50 -6.48 -3.96 -14.01
C ILE A 50 -7.94 -4.20 -13.64
N VAL A 51 -8.16 -4.61 -12.40
CA VAL A 51 -9.48 -4.87 -11.83
C VAL A 51 -9.88 -3.65 -11.02
N LEU A 52 -10.97 -2.99 -11.40
CA LEU A 52 -11.58 -1.88 -10.67
C LEU A 52 -12.84 -2.37 -9.97
N ARG A 53 -13.12 -1.86 -8.76
CA ARG A 53 -14.32 -2.28 -8.02
C ARG A 53 -15.60 -1.86 -8.72
N GLN A 54 -15.67 -0.60 -9.15
CA GLN A 54 -16.85 -0.03 -9.80
C GLN A 54 -16.45 1.07 -10.81
N PRO A 55 -17.33 1.40 -11.76
CA PRO A 55 -17.16 2.59 -12.60
C PRO A 55 -17.21 3.88 -11.77
N GLY A 56 -16.29 4.81 -12.00
CA GLY A 56 -16.23 6.10 -11.30
C GLY A 56 -15.20 7.05 -11.92
N ASP A 57 -15.28 8.34 -11.57
CA ASP A 57 -14.38 9.38 -12.11
C ASP A 57 -12.91 9.13 -11.69
N GLU A 58 -12.71 8.57 -10.51
CA GLU A 58 -11.40 8.20 -9.97
C GLU A 58 -10.68 7.10 -10.76
N ASN A 59 -11.39 6.38 -11.63
CA ASN A 59 -10.82 5.25 -12.35
C ASN A 59 -9.62 5.61 -13.21
N ASN A 60 -9.56 6.83 -13.76
CA ASN A 60 -8.38 7.26 -14.53
C ASN A 60 -7.12 7.29 -13.66
N TYR A 61 -7.22 7.82 -12.42
CA TYR A 61 -6.11 7.77 -11.47
C TYR A 61 -5.79 6.34 -11.04
N LEU A 62 -6.81 5.52 -10.74
CA LEU A 62 -6.58 4.13 -10.35
C LEU A 62 -5.90 3.31 -11.46
N ILE A 63 -6.29 3.50 -12.72
CA ILE A 63 -5.66 2.85 -13.88
C ILE A 63 -4.22 3.34 -14.02
N ALA A 64 -3.99 4.65 -13.96
CA ALA A 64 -2.64 5.24 -14.03
C ALA A 64 -1.74 4.69 -12.91
N TRP A 65 -2.25 4.59 -11.69
CA TRP A 65 -1.54 4.03 -10.54
C TRP A 65 -1.17 2.56 -10.76
N GLN A 66 -2.10 1.73 -11.23
CA GLN A 66 -1.81 0.31 -11.49
C GLN A 66 -0.80 0.14 -12.63
N ALA A 67 -0.86 0.97 -13.67
CA ALA A 67 0.12 0.96 -14.75
C ALA A 67 1.52 1.38 -14.26
N ALA A 68 1.60 2.44 -13.43
CA ALA A 68 2.83 2.87 -12.79
C ALA A 68 3.41 1.78 -11.86
N PHE A 69 2.55 1.09 -11.10
CA PHE A 69 2.95 -0.04 -10.26
C PHE A 69 3.52 -1.21 -11.09
N VAL A 70 2.90 -1.55 -12.21
CA VAL A 70 3.41 -2.58 -13.14
C VAL A 70 4.77 -2.18 -13.68
N LEU A 71 4.91 -0.94 -14.16
CA LEU A 71 6.17 -0.43 -14.69
C LEU A 71 7.29 -0.49 -13.64
N HIS A 72 7.00 -0.06 -12.42
CA HIS A 72 7.91 -0.15 -11.29
C HIS A 72 8.34 -1.59 -11.02
N GLN A 73 7.39 -2.52 -10.90
CA GLN A 73 7.65 -3.92 -10.61
C GLN A 73 8.52 -4.63 -11.67
N TYR A 74 8.42 -4.20 -12.93
CA TYR A 74 9.23 -4.71 -14.04
C TYR A 74 10.60 -4.05 -14.13
N ARG A 75 10.74 -2.79 -13.69
CA ARG A 75 12.02 -2.10 -13.59
C ARG A 75 12.88 -2.65 -12.45
N THR A 76 12.25 -3.09 -11.36
CA THR A 76 12.96 -3.73 -10.24
C THR A 76 13.50 -5.11 -10.65
N PRO A 77 14.82 -5.36 -10.53
CA PRO A 77 15.41 -6.68 -10.76
C PRO A 77 14.72 -7.76 -9.94
N GLU A 78 14.58 -8.97 -10.48
CA GLU A 78 13.82 -10.04 -9.79
C GLU A 78 14.33 -10.33 -8.38
N THR A 79 15.65 -10.32 -8.20
CA THR A 79 16.35 -10.52 -6.93
C THR A 79 16.14 -9.41 -5.91
N GLU A 80 15.60 -8.27 -6.33
CA GLU A 80 15.36 -7.06 -5.53
C GLU A 80 13.86 -6.81 -5.29
N ARG A 81 12.98 -7.58 -5.93
CA ARG A 81 11.53 -7.47 -5.74
C ARG A 81 11.14 -7.65 -4.27
N THR A 82 10.11 -6.95 -3.83
CA THR A 82 9.72 -6.85 -2.43
C THR A 82 8.92 -8.04 -1.92
N ASN A 83 9.37 -9.27 -2.17
CA ASN A 83 8.71 -10.47 -1.68
C ASN A 83 9.07 -10.69 -0.21
N LEU A 84 8.07 -10.54 0.67
CA LEU A 84 8.21 -10.82 2.09
C LEU A 84 7.72 -12.22 2.42
N GLN A 85 8.52 -12.97 3.17
CA GLN A 85 8.06 -14.18 3.83
C GLN A 85 8.03 -13.98 5.35
N PRO A 86 6.93 -14.33 6.05
CA PRO A 86 6.87 -14.27 7.51
C PRO A 86 7.98 -15.09 8.18
N ASN A 87 8.60 -14.54 9.21
CA ASN A 87 9.60 -15.21 10.02
C ASN A 87 8.91 -15.97 11.17
N ALA A 88 8.59 -17.24 10.94
CA ALA A 88 7.82 -18.06 11.88
C ALA A 88 8.40 -18.11 13.30
N ALA A 89 9.74 -18.16 13.44
CA ALA A 89 10.40 -18.23 14.75
C ALA A 89 10.17 -16.96 15.58
N TYR A 90 10.23 -15.79 14.94
CA TYR A 90 10.02 -14.51 15.63
C TYR A 90 8.53 -14.24 15.88
N LEU A 91 7.67 -14.62 14.93
CA LEU A 91 6.24 -14.39 15.02
C LEU A 91 5.53 -15.32 16.02
N ALA A 92 6.16 -16.42 16.46
CA ALA A 92 5.56 -17.35 17.42
C ALA A 92 5.09 -16.66 18.72
N SER A 93 5.88 -15.72 19.26
CA SER A 93 5.48 -14.95 20.46
C SER A 93 4.31 -14.02 20.19
N VAL A 94 4.32 -13.32 19.05
CA VAL A 94 3.24 -12.42 18.63
C VAL A 94 1.94 -13.19 18.42
N LYS A 95 2.00 -14.37 17.78
CA LYS A 95 0.85 -15.28 17.62
C LYS A 95 0.29 -15.70 18.97
N ASN A 96 1.16 -16.08 19.91
CA ASN A 96 0.74 -16.51 21.24
C ASN A 96 0.08 -15.37 22.04
N GLU A 97 0.61 -14.15 21.94
CA GLU A 97 -0.01 -12.96 22.55
C GLU A 97 -1.39 -12.68 21.95
N LEU A 98 -1.52 -12.71 20.63
CA LEU A 98 -2.82 -12.57 19.94
C LEU A 98 -3.84 -13.60 20.44
N LEU A 99 -3.44 -14.86 20.53
CA LEU A 99 -4.34 -15.93 20.97
C LEU A 99 -4.71 -15.84 22.44
N SER A 100 -3.84 -15.28 23.29
CA SER A 100 -4.17 -15.06 24.70
C SER A 100 -5.17 -13.92 24.89
N MET A 101 -5.13 -12.91 24.02
CA MET A 101 -6.11 -11.81 23.97
C MET A 101 -7.47 -12.26 23.38
N HIS A 102 -7.48 -13.30 22.55
CA HIS A 102 -8.69 -13.83 21.91
C HIS A 102 -8.95 -15.31 22.24
N PRO A 103 -9.18 -15.68 23.52
CA PRO A 103 -9.30 -17.07 23.95
C PRO A 103 -10.54 -17.79 23.39
N SER A 104 -11.55 -17.03 22.93
CA SER A 104 -12.78 -17.55 22.33
C SER A 104 -12.60 -18.08 20.91
N ILE A 105 -11.46 -17.83 20.25
CA ILE A 105 -11.21 -18.34 18.90
C ILE A 105 -11.04 -19.87 18.93
N PRO A 106 -11.85 -20.63 18.16
CA PRO A 106 -11.78 -22.08 18.10
C PRO A 106 -10.39 -22.57 17.67
N LEU A 107 -9.91 -23.68 18.25
CA LEU A 107 -8.59 -24.25 17.95
C LEU A 107 -8.34 -24.41 16.44
N SER A 108 -9.34 -24.83 15.68
CA SER A 108 -9.29 -25.01 14.22
C SER A 108 -9.13 -23.71 13.43
N GLN A 109 -9.39 -22.55 14.03
CA GLN A 109 -9.33 -21.23 13.38
C GLN A 109 -8.14 -20.39 13.85
N ARG A 110 -7.41 -20.83 14.89
CA ARG A 110 -6.36 -20.03 15.53
C ARG A 110 -5.25 -19.64 14.57
N GLU A 111 -4.76 -20.58 13.76
CA GLU A 111 -3.70 -20.30 12.80
C GLU A 111 -4.16 -19.28 11.76
N ALA A 112 -5.28 -19.55 11.08
CA ALA A 112 -5.88 -18.64 10.09
C ALA A 112 -6.14 -17.24 10.65
N PHE A 113 -6.63 -17.13 11.89
CA PHE A 113 -6.84 -15.85 12.56
C PHE A 113 -5.52 -15.08 12.75
N THR A 114 -4.49 -15.73 13.33
CA THR A 114 -3.21 -15.07 13.56
C THR A 114 -2.49 -14.71 12.26
N ASP A 115 -2.56 -15.57 11.24
CA ASP A 115 -1.96 -15.33 9.94
C ASP A 115 -2.66 -14.21 9.19
N HIS A 116 -3.98 -14.09 9.32
CA HIS A 116 -4.73 -12.99 8.75
C HIS A 116 -4.30 -11.65 9.36
N VAL A 117 -4.24 -11.55 10.70
CA VAL A 117 -3.88 -10.31 11.39
C VAL A 117 -2.43 -9.90 11.10
N ILE A 118 -1.48 -10.83 11.26
CA ILE A 118 -0.05 -10.55 11.04
C ILE A 118 0.22 -10.33 9.54
N GLY A 119 -0.39 -11.13 8.68
CA GLY A 119 -0.28 -11.02 7.23
C GLY A 119 -0.81 -9.68 6.71
N GLY A 120 -1.89 -9.15 7.30
CA GLY A 120 -2.41 -7.81 6.99
C GLY A 120 -1.38 -6.71 7.25
N VAL A 121 -0.76 -6.70 8.44
CA VAL A 121 0.25 -5.68 8.78
C VAL A 121 1.53 -5.83 7.96
N LEU A 122 1.98 -7.07 7.70
CA LEU A 122 3.14 -7.30 6.80
C LEU A 122 2.83 -6.88 5.35
N THR A 123 1.61 -7.09 4.88
CA THR A 123 1.16 -6.62 3.57
C THR A 123 1.18 -5.10 3.50
N GLN A 124 0.68 -4.44 4.54
CA GLN A 124 0.72 -2.98 4.66
C GLN A 124 2.15 -2.45 4.64
N LEU A 125 3.05 -3.03 5.44
CA LEU A 125 4.47 -2.68 5.49
C LEU A 125 5.16 -2.82 4.12
N ARG A 126 4.81 -3.86 3.36
CA ARG A 126 5.35 -4.08 2.01
C ARG A 126 4.80 -3.09 0.98
N SER A 127 3.52 -2.73 1.08
CA SER A 127 2.79 -2.05 0.00
C SER A 127 2.68 -0.55 0.17
N VAL A 128 2.42 -0.05 1.39
CA VAL A 128 2.23 1.38 1.65
C VAL A 128 3.44 2.22 1.22
N PRO A 129 4.69 1.94 1.65
CA PRO A 129 5.82 2.79 1.26
C PRO A 129 6.01 2.87 -0.26
N VAL A 130 5.84 1.75 -0.98
CA VAL A 130 5.92 1.73 -2.45
C VAL A 130 4.75 2.50 -3.08
N GLY A 131 3.54 2.37 -2.52
CA GLY A 131 2.37 3.12 -2.97
C GLY A 131 2.54 4.63 -2.81
N LEU A 132 3.09 5.08 -1.67
CA LEU A 132 3.38 6.51 -1.45
C LEU A 132 4.34 7.07 -2.51
N LEU A 133 5.37 6.30 -2.88
CA LEU A 133 6.31 6.72 -3.92
C LEU A 133 5.63 6.89 -5.28
N ILE A 134 4.74 5.96 -5.66
CA ILE A 134 3.95 6.06 -6.90
C ILE A 134 3.04 7.29 -6.84
N ASP A 135 2.36 7.54 -5.71
CA ASP A 135 1.50 8.71 -5.55
C ASP A 135 2.27 10.02 -5.67
N ILE A 136 3.45 10.11 -5.06
CA ILE A 136 4.35 11.26 -5.17
C ILE A 136 4.76 11.47 -6.63
N GLN A 137 5.14 10.40 -7.34
CA GLN A 137 5.55 10.51 -8.73
C GLN A 137 4.40 10.97 -9.63
N LEU A 138 3.22 10.33 -9.50
CA LEU A 138 2.04 10.71 -10.28
C LEU A 138 1.67 12.16 -10.04
N HIS A 139 1.73 12.62 -8.79
CA HIS A 139 1.48 14.00 -8.44
C HIS A 139 2.53 14.95 -9.06
N ARG A 140 3.81 14.58 -9.08
CA ARG A 140 4.86 15.44 -9.67
C ARG A 140 4.76 15.54 -11.20
N GLU A 141 4.38 14.46 -11.87
CA GLU A 141 4.51 14.34 -13.33
C GLU A 141 3.19 14.59 -14.09
N TYR A 142 2.03 14.32 -13.48
CA TYR A 142 0.75 14.27 -14.18
C TYR A 142 -0.30 15.18 -13.54
N ALA A 143 -0.21 16.49 -13.80
CA ALA A 143 -1.15 17.49 -13.30
C ALA A 143 -2.63 17.19 -13.66
N GLU A 144 -2.88 16.54 -14.80
CA GLU A 144 -4.23 16.13 -15.22
C GLU A 144 -4.89 15.14 -14.23
N LEU A 145 -4.08 14.37 -13.47
CA LEU A 145 -4.58 13.40 -12.49
C LEU A 145 -4.84 14.01 -11.11
N HIS A 146 -4.40 15.24 -10.83
CA HIS A 146 -4.41 15.79 -9.46
C HIS A 146 -5.80 15.78 -8.81
N ALA A 147 -6.83 16.21 -9.53
CA ALA A 147 -8.18 16.29 -8.96
C ALA A 147 -8.74 14.91 -8.60
N VAL A 148 -8.55 13.91 -9.46
CA VAL A 148 -9.03 12.53 -9.24
C VAL A 148 -8.15 11.78 -8.24
N GLN A 149 -6.84 12.05 -8.21
CA GLN A 149 -5.90 11.56 -7.20
C GLN A 149 -6.28 12.10 -5.81
N GLN A 150 -6.49 13.41 -5.67
CA GLN A 150 -6.90 14.04 -4.41
C GLN A 150 -8.18 13.41 -3.86
N LYS A 151 -9.19 13.26 -4.73
CA LYS A 151 -10.48 12.64 -4.36
C LYS A 151 -10.28 11.21 -3.85
N SER A 152 -9.56 10.38 -4.61
CA SER A 152 -9.31 8.98 -4.25
C SER A 152 -8.51 8.84 -2.96
N LEU A 153 -7.42 9.57 -2.81
CA LEU A 153 -6.56 9.50 -1.63
C LEU A 153 -7.24 10.06 -0.37
N THR A 154 -8.03 11.13 -0.50
CA THR A 154 -8.82 11.66 0.61
C THR A 154 -9.82 10.61 1.12
N GLN A 155 -10.52 9.91 0.20
CA GLN A 155 -11.45 8.85 0.57
C GLN A 155 -10.75 7.70 1.32
N GLN A 156 -9.59 7.25 0.83
CA GLN A 156 -8.79 6.22 1.51
C GLN A 156 -8.39 6.66 2.92
N VAL A 157 -7.93 7.90 3.09
CA VAL A 157 -7.56 8.42 4.42
C VAL A 157 -8.77 8.45 5.35
N VAL A 158 -9.94 8.88 4.87
CA VAL A 158 -11.19 8.90 5.64
C VAL A 158 -11.56 7.49 6.11
N GLU A 159 -11.42 6.48 5.25
CA GLU A 159 -11.66 5.08 5.60
C GLU A 159 -10.68 4.58 6.66
N HIS A 160 -9.39 4.92 6.52
CA HIS A 160 -8.33 4.51 7.43
C HIS A 160 -8.40 5.16 8.82
N ILE A 161 -9.07 6.31 8.97
CA ILE A 161 -9.28 6.95 10.29
C ILE A 161 -9.98 5.99 11.26
N ALA A 162 -10.84 5.09 10.78
CA ALA A 162 -11.50 4.10 11.62
C ALA A 162 -10.51 3.19 12.38
N CYS A 163 -9.29 2.97 11.85
CA CYS A 163 -8.25 2.21 12.52
C CYS A 163 -7.72 2.90 13.80
N LEU A 164 -7.97 4.20 14.02
CA LEU A 164 -7.67 4.87 15.27
C LEU A 164 -8.49 4.34 16.45
N GLN A 165 -9.60 3.63 16.18
CA GLN A 165 -10.40 2.96 17.20
C GLN A 165 -9.76 1.65 17.71
N LEU A 166 -8.72 1.14 17.02
CA LEU A 166 -7.98 -0.02 17.49
C LEU A 166 -7.17 0.37 18.73
N THR A 167 -7.29 -0.42 19.80
CA THR A 167 -6.56 -0.17 21.04
C THR A 167 -5.68 -1.36 21.46
N PRO A 168 -4.65 -1.13 22.30
CA PRO A 168 -3.83 -2.20 22.86
C PRO A 168 -4.57 -3.25 23.70
N GLU A 169 -5.82 -2.99 24.08
CA GLU A 169 -6.71 -3.96 24.74
C GLU A 169 -7.33 -4.94 23.72
N MET A 170 -7.44 -4.53 22.46
CA MET A 170 -8.00 -5.35 21.37
C MET A 170 -6.94 -6.20 20.68
N PHE A 171 -5.74 -5.65 20.46
CA PHE A 171 -4.64 -6.33 19.77
C PHE A 171 -3.28 -5.97 20.39
N PRO A 172 -2.23 -6.79 20.19
CA PRO A 172 -0.88 -6.48 20.64
C PRO A 172 -0.45 -5.06 20.26
N ARG A 173 0.12 -4.32 21.22
CA ARG A 173 0.47 -2.89 21.06
C ARG A 173 1.31 -2.63 19.80
N THR A 174 2.22 -3.54 19.46
CA THR A 174 3.08 -3.41 18.27
C THR A 174 2.26 -3.46 16.97
N LEU A 175 1.24 -4.31 16.88
CA LEU A 175 0.35 -4.39 15.72
C LEU A 175 -0.50 -3.13 15.57
N VAL A 176 -1.12 -2.68 16.66
CA VAL A 176 -1.95 -1.48 16.70
C VAL A 176 -1.12 -0.27 16.26
N ARG A 177 0.06 -0.08 16.86
CA ARG A 177 0.96 1.02 16.53
C ARG A 177 1.45 0.96 15.09
N ALA A 178 1.87 -0.21 14.61
CA ALA A 178 2.36 -0.36 13.24
C ALA A 178 1.29 0.04 12.21
N ASN A 179 0.06 -0.47 12.38
CA ASN A 179 -1.04 -0.14 11.49
C ASN A 179 -1.39 1.36 11.51
N GLN A 180 -1.54 1.94 12.71
CA GLN A 180 -1.92 3.34 12.87
C GLN A 180 -0.84 4.30 12.35
N VAL A 181 0.45 4.02 12.58
CA VAL A 181 1.54 4.88 12.12
C VAL A 181 1.70 4.82 10.59
N MET A 182 1.52 3.65 9.96
CA MET A 182 1.52 3.55 8.49
C MET A 182 0.34 4.31 7.86
N ASN A 183 -0.85 4.21 8.45
CA ASN A 183 -2.01 5.00 8.01
C ASN A 183 -1.79 6.51 8.23
N ALA A 184 -1.17 6.89 9.34
CA ALA A 184 -0.82 8.28 9.62
C ALA A 184 0.19 8.82 8.60
N ALA A 185 1.18 8.04 8.19
CA ALA A 185 2.14 8.43 7.17
C ALA A 185 1.46 8.71 5.82
N GLN A 186 0.49 7.87 5.42
CA GLN A 186 -0.32 8.13 4.23
C GLN A 186 -1.16 9.41 4.40
N ALA A 187 -1.85 9.58 5.53
CA ALA A 187 -2.65 10.78 5.79
C ALA A 187 -1.81 12.06 5.74
N LEU A 188 -0.58 12.02 6.29
CA LEU A 188 0.36 13.12 6.25
C LEU A 188 0.80 13.42 4.81
N LEU A 189 1.11 12.40 4.01
CA LEU A 189 1.42 12.59 2.58
C LEU A 189 0.29 13.34 1.88
N VAL A 190 -0.95 12.88 2.04
CA VAL A 190 -2.10 13.49 1.34
C VAL A 190 -2.32 14.94 1.81
N ALA A 191 -2.16 15.19 3.11
CA ALA A 191 -2.22 16.54 3.67
C ALA A 191 -1.16 17.47 3.07
N GLU A 192 0.07 16.98 2.85
CA GLU A 192 1.16 17.75 2.25
C GLU A 192 1.00 17.95 0.74
N LEU A 193 0.64 16.90 -0.01
CA LEU A 193 0.50 16.98 -1.48
C LEU A 193 -0.61 17.94 -1.92
N PHE A 194 -1.69 18.05 -1.16
CA PHE A 194 -2.87 18.82 -1.55
C PHE A 194 -3.17 20.02 -0.64
N ASP A 195 -2.23 20.38 0.25
CA ASP A 195 -2.39 21.46 1.24
C ASP A 195 -3.68 21.30 2.09
N MET A 196 -3.97 20.07 2.51
CA MET A 196 -5.16 19.69 3.27
C MET A 196 -4.80 19.29 4.71
N GLN A 197 -4.15 20.20 5.44
CA GLN A 197 -3.62 19.92 6.79
C GLN A 197 -4.66 19.35 7.76
N GLY A 198 -5.93 19.77 7.64
CA GLY A 198 -7.03 19.27 8.46
C GLY A 198 -7.32 17.77 8.32
N LEU A 199 -6.88 17.14 7.21
CA LEU A 199 -7.04 15.71 6.99
C LEU A 199 -6.16 14.88 7.96
N PHE A 200 -5.06 15.45 8.44
CA PHE A 200 -4.14 14.80 9.38
C PHE A 200 -4.49 15.04 10.86
N ASP A 201 -5.37 15.99 11.16
CA ASP A 201 -5.74 16.38 12.54
C ASP A 201 -6.15 15.20 13.44
N PRO A 202 -6.91 14.18 12.98
CA PRO A 202 -7.25 13.03 13.81
C PRO A 202 -6.00 12.27 14.31
N TYR A 203 -5.00 12.09 13.45
CA TYR A 203 -3.74 11.42 13.79
C TYR A 203 -2.85 12.30 14.68
N ARG A 204 -2.84 13.62 14.45
CA ARG A 204 -2.12 14.57 15.31
C ARG A 204 -2.67 14.55 16.74
N THR A 205 -3.98 14.51 16.89
CA THR A 205 -4.66 14.49 18.20
C THR A 205 -4.27 13.29 19.07
N VAL A 206 -3.99 12.14 18.45
CA VAL A 206 -3.52 10.93 19.14
C VAL A 206 -2.00 10.79 19.16
N GLY A 207 -1.25 11.84 18.80
CA GLY A 207 0.20 11.91 18.95
C GLY A 207 1.00 11.12 17.91
N MET A 208 0.46 10.90 16.71
CA MET A 208 1.13 10.11 15.65
C MET A 208 2.08 10.94 14.77
N GLU A 209 2.08 12.27 14.89
CA GLU A 209 2.79 13.20 14.00
C GLU A 209 4.28 12.87 13.82
N ALA A 210 5.03 12.77 14.91
CA ALA A 210 6.47 12.50 14.83
C ALA A 210 6.78 11.13 14.19
N ALA A 211 5.96 10.11 14.47
CA ALA A 211 6.16 8.77 13.92
C ALA A 211 5.79 8.70 12.43
N ALA A 212 4.69 9.38 12.04
CA ALA A 212 4.27 9.50 10.64
C ALA A 212 5.32 10.23 9.80
N ALA A 213 5.81 11.37 10.30
CA ALA A 213 6.83 12.16 9.62
C ALA A 213 8.13 11.36 9.39
N LEU A 214 8.55 10.57 10.38
CA LEU A 214 9.72 9.71 10.30
C LEU A 214 9.60 8.61 9.21
N LEU A 215 8.39 8.10 8.97
CA LEU A 215 8.14 7.16 7.88
C LEU A 215 8.06 7.86 6.52
N LEU A 216 7.47 9.06 6.48
CA LEU A 216 7.23 9.80 5.25
C LEU A 216 8.50 10.46 4.68
N GLU A 217 9.39 10.96 5.53
CA GLU A 217 10.57 11.72 5.13
C GLU A 217 11.42 11.01 4.05
N PRO A 218 11.76 9.72 4.18
CA PRO A 218 12.49 9.00 3.14
C PRO A 218 11.74 8.96 1.80
N CYS A 219 10.41 8.83 1.80
CA CYS A 219 9.61 8.81 0.57
C CYS A 219 9.67 10.16 -0.16
N MET A 220 9.62 11.27 0.57
CA MET A 220 9.61 12.62 0.00
C MET A 220 10.96 12.99 -0.63
N GLN A 221 12.06 12.48 -0.07
CA GLN A 221 13.43 12.73 -0.53
C GLN A 221 13.87 11.81 -1.67
N GLN A 222 13.18 10.68 -1.88
CA GLN A 222 13.59 9.68 -2.85
C GLN A 222 13.24 10.10 -4.30
N ILE A 223 14.16 9.82 -5.21
CA ILE A 223 13.90 9.81 -6.65
C ILE A 223 13.50 8.38 -7.01
N PHE A 224 12.38 8.22 -7.71
CA PHE A 224 11.81 6.92 -8.03
C PHE A 224 12.60 6.19 -9.13
N ASP A 225 13.76 5.63 -8.76
CA ASP A 225 14.68 4.94 -9.67
C ASP A 225 14.73 3.40 -9.46
N GLY A 226 13.82 2.86 -8.65
CA GLY A 226 13.66 1.41 -8.45
C GLY A 226 14.69 0.73 -7.54
N THR A 227 15.72 1.44 -7.05
CA THR A 227 16.90 0.82 -6.40
C THR A 227 16.84 0.82 -4.86
N THR A 228 15.70 1.16 -4.25
CA THR A 228 15.63 1.45 -2.80
C THR A 228 14.40 0.93 -2.07
N ASP A 229 13.48 0.22 -2.72
CA ASP A 229 12.24 -0.28 -2.10
C ASP A 229 12.48 -1.15 -0.87
N ARG A 230 13.37 -2.15 -0.96
CA ARG A 230 13.69 -3.02 0.19
C ARG A 230 14.30 -2.22 1.32
N ALA A 231 15.18 -1.27 1.01
CA ALA A 231 15.81 -0.41 2.02
C ALA A 231 14.79 0.51 2.70
N LEU A 232 13.82 1.03 1.94
CA LEU A 232 12.71 1.84 2.46
C LEU A 232 11.81 1.01 3.36
N ILE A 233 11.39 -0.18 2.91
CA ILE A 233 10.58 -1.13 3.71
C ILE A 233 11.34 -1.54 4.98
N ASP A 234 12.62 -1.88 4.88
CA ASP A 234 13.44 -2.20 6.05
C ASP A 234 13.59 -1.00 7.00
N SER A 235 13.65 0.23 6.47
CA SER A 235 13.65 1.46 7.28
C SER A 235 12.34 1.63 8.03
N TRP A 236 11.20 1.44 7.36
CA TRP A 236 9.89 1.46 8.00
C TRP A 236 9.79 0.36 9.07
N ALA A 237 10.22 -0.86 8.73
CA ALA A 237 10.21 -1.99 9.64
C ALA A 237 11.01 -1.73 10.92
N ARG A 238 12.19 -1.09 10.81
CA ARG A 238 12.99 -0.67 11.97
C ARG A 238 12.24 0.31 12.86
N ASN A 239 11.67 1.36 12.27
CA ASN A 239 10.93 2.39 13.00
C ASN A 239 9.63 1.86 13.65
N LEU A 240 9.05 0.80 13.09
CA LEU A 240 7.85 0.14 13.61
C LEU A 240 8.15 -1.04 14.55
N GLY A 241 9.42 -1.43 14.73
CA GLY A 241 9.81 -2.60 15.54
C GLY A 241 9.47 -3.95 14.89
N MET A 242 9.37 -4.00 13.56
CA MET A 242 8.97 -5.15 12.75
C MET A 242 10.11 -5.78 11.93
N GLU A 243 11.33 -5.28 12.03
CA GLU A 243 12.49 -5.73 11.21
C GLU A 243 12.73 -7.25 11.21
N LYS A 244 12.37 -7.94 12.30
CA LYS A 244 12.58 -9.39 12.47
C LYS A 244 11.37 -10.23 12.05
N TRP A 245 10.25 -9.60 11.70
CA TRP A 245 8.99 -10.27 11.43
C TRP A 245 8.97 -10.98 10.07
N TYR A 246 9.89 -10.64 9.18
CA TYR A 246 9.96 -11.20 7.84
C TYR A 246 11.40 -11.50 7.44
N ARG A 247 11.52 -12.13 6.27
CA ARG A 247 12.75 -12.26 5.49
C ARG A 247 12.44 -12.01 4.01
N TRP A 248 13.43 -11.52 3.28
CA TRP A 248 13.38 -11.38 1.83
C TRP A 248 13.52 -12.75 1.15
N VAL A 249 12.80 -12.98 0.07
CA VAL A 249 12.86 -14.20 -0.77
C VAL A 249 12.95 -13.89 -2.25
#